data_AF-A0A3D5ZAG1-F1
#
_entry.id   AF-A0A3D5ZAG1-F1
#
_cell.length_a   1.000
_cell.length_b   1.000
_cell.length_c   1.000
_cell.angle_alpha   90.00
_cell.angle_beta   90.00
_cell.angle_gamma   90.00
#
_symmetry.space_group_name_H-M   'P 1'
#
loop_
_entity.id
_entity.type
_entity.pdbx_description
1 polymer ?
#
loop_
_entity_poly.entity_id
_entity_poly.type
_entity_poly.pdbx_seq_one_letter_code
_entity_poly.pdbx_strand_id
1 'polypeptide(L)'
;MVKISNKISLILDSFILLPGKTTTSTSEILVENQTTGIYEPRTVTEENRKRGFALIIPGIRWHKTENTAVQFGFTGIMADGEVLPAPIPTVQWYRTL
;
A
#
# COMPACT_ATOMS: atom_id res chain seq x y z
N MET A 1 11.14 -17.54 1.92
CA MET A 1 11.38 -18.09 3.28
C MET A 1 12.88 -18.24 3.46
N VAL A 2 13.42 -17.74 4.57
CA VAL A 2 14.82 -17.92 4.97
C VAL A 2 14.84 -18.77 6.23
N LYS A 3 15.51 -19.93 6.20
CA LYS A 3 15.65 -20.79 7.38
C LYS A 3 16.75 -20.22 8.29
N ILE A 4 16.42 -19.96 9.55
CA ILE A 4 17.41 -19.61 10.58
C ILE A 4 17.91 -20.87 11.28
N SER A 5 17.00 -21.83 11.52
CA SER A 5 17.31 -23.10 12.17
C SER A 5 16.38 -24.21 11.67
N ASN A 6 16.55 -25.42 12.20
CA ASN A 6 15.67 -26.55 11.90
C ASN A 6 14.22 -26.33 12.35
N LYS A 7 13.94 -25.35 13.22
CA LYS A 7 12.60 -25.08 13.75
C LYS A 7 12.10 -23.66 13.47
N ILE A 8 12.95 -22.73 13.04
CA ILE A 8 12.60 -21.31 12.89
C ILE A 8 12.94 -20.83 11.48
N SER A 9 11.98 -20.17 10.84
CA SER A 9 12.12 -19.55 9.54
C SER A 9 11.61 -18.12 9.55
N LEU A 10 12.29 -17.21 8.85
CA LEU A 10 11.76 -15.89 8.51
C LEU A 10 10.97 -15.98 7.21
N ILE A 11 9.81 -15.33 7.19
CA ILE A 11 8.88 -15.40 6.08
C ILE A 11 8.34 -14.01 5.77
N LEU A 12 8.16 -13.78 4.49
CA LEU A 12 7.38 -12.67 3.96
C LEU A 12 6.16 -13.32 3.31
N ASP A 13 5.04 -13.33 4.04
CA ASP A 13 3.83 -14.04 3.61
C ASP A 13 3.17 -13.33 2.43
N SER A 14 3.10 -12.00 2.52
CA SER A 14 2.49 -11.16 1.50
C SER A 14 3.30 -9.90 1.27
N PHE A 15 3.38 -9.53 -0.01
CA PHE A 15 3.95 -8.28 -0.49
C PHE A 15 3.10 -7.79 -1.66
N ILE A 16 2.23 -6.80 -1.39
CA ILE A 16 1.34 -6.22 -2.39
C ILE A 16 1.68 -4.75 -2.52
N LEU A 17 1.99 -4.31 -3.73
CA LEU A 17 2.24 -2.92 -4.07
C LEU A 17 1.30 -2.50 -5.19
N LEU A 18 0.50 -1.46 -4.95
CA LEU A 18 -0.33 -0.81 -5.95
C LEU A 18 0.22 0.60 -6.16
N PRO A 19 0.82 0.90 -7.34
CA PRO A 19 1.37 2.21 -7.58
C PRO A 19 0.27 3.27 -7.63
N GLY A 20 0.59 4.47 -7.17
CA GLY A 20 -0.27 5.63 -7.39
C GLY A 20 -0.39 5.97 -8.87
N LYS A 21 -1.46 6.66 -9.27
CA LYS A 21 -1.66 7.13 -10.64
C LYS A 21 -1.94 8.63 -10.65
N THR A 22 -1.13 9.37 -11.39
CA THR A 22 -1.42 10.76 -11.73
C THR A 22 -2.32 10.80 -12.96
N THR A 23 -3.43 11.51 -12.87
CA THR A 23 -4.29 11.83 -14.01
C THR A 23 -4.30 13.33 -14.20
N THR A 24 -3.91 13.80 -15.38
CA THR A 24 -3.99 15.21 -15.76
C THR A 24 -5.30 15.44 -16.50
N SER A 25 -6.16 16.29 -15.95
CA SER A 25 -7.41 16.71 -16.58
C SER A 25 -7.25 18.13 -17.08
N THR A 26 -7.57 18.39 -18.34
CA THR A 26 -7.57 19.74 -18.90
C THR A 26 -9.00 20.14 -19.19
N SER A 27 -9.43 21.25 -18.59
CA SER A 27 -10.78 21.79 -18.75
C SER A 27 -10.70 23.25 -19.17
N GLU A 28 -11.61 23.67 -20.04
CA GLU A 28 -11.80 25.07 -20.36
C GLU A 28 -12.82 25.66 -19.39
N ILE A 29 -12.40 26.66 -18.62
CA ILE A 29 -13.31 27.41 -17.75
C ILE A 29 -13.40 28.85 -18.25
N LEU A 30 -14.58 29.44 -18.14
CA LEU A 30 -14.78 30.85 -18.42
C LEU A 30 -14.39 31.65 -17.17
N VAL A 31 -13.35 32.48 -17.27
CA VAL A 31 -12.88 33.33 -16.17
C VAL A 31 -13.15 34.77 -16.52
N GLU A 32 -13.77 35.50 -15.58
CA GLU A 32 -14.05 36.93 -15.76
C GLU A 32 -12.77 37.77 -15.69
N ASN A 33 -12.57 38.61 -16.70
CA ASN A 33 -11.46 39.55 -16.76
C ASN A 33 -11.79 40.81 -15.95
N GLN A 34 -11.05 41.07 -14.86
CA GLN A 34 -11.31 42.18 -13.93
C GLN A 34 -11.19 43.59 -14.54
N THR A 35 -10.60 43.72 -15.74
CA THR A 35 -10.46 45.01 -16.43
C THR A 35 -11.59 45.28 -17.42
N THR A 36 -12.12 44.23 -18.06
CA THR A 36 -13.12 44.35 -19.13
C THR A 36 -14.51 43.84 -18.74
N GLY A 37 -14.65 43.09 -17.64
CA GLY A 37 -15.91 42.47 -17.21
C GLY A 37 -16.42 41.36 -18.14
N ILE A 38 -15.58 40.90 -19.08
CA ILE A 38 -15.93 39.87 -20.06
C ILE A 38 -15.38 38.53 -19.59
N TYR A 39 -16.15 37.46 -19.79
CA TYR A 39 -15.71 36.10 -19.56
C TYR A 39 -14.84 35.61 -20.73
N GLU A 40 -13.60 35.25 -20.43
CA GLU A 40 -12.66 34.71 -21.40
C GLU A 40 -12.38 33.23 -21.12
N PRO A 41 -12.32 32.35 -22.16
CA PRO A 41 -11.99 30.95 -21.96
C PRO A 41 -10.54 30.81 -21.55
N ARG A 42 -10.31 30.13 -20.42
CA ARG A 42 -8.99 29.81 -19.90
C ARG A 42 -8.86 28.30 -19.78
N THR A 43 -7.81 27.77 -20.40
CA THR A 43 -7.42 26.37 -20.21
C THR A 43 -6.83 26.22 -18.82
N VAL A 44 -7.44 25.36 -18.01
CA VAL A 44 -6.93 24.98 -16.69
C VAL A 44 -6.55 23.52 -16.73
N THR A 45 -5.30 23.24 -16.37
CA THR A 45 -4.77 21.90 -16.21
C THR A 45 -4.78 21.55 -14.73
N GLU A 46 -5.58 20.57 -14.35
CA GLU A 46 -5.64 20.03 -13.00
C GLU A 46 -4.92 18.69 -12.94
N GLU A 47 -3.99 18.55 -11.99
CA GLU A 47 -3.26 17.31 -11.75
C GLU A 47 -3.89 16.56 -10.57
N ASN A 48 -4.63 15.49 -10.86
CA ASN A 48 -5.20 14.63 -9.82
C ASN A 48 -4.25 13.47 -9.53
N ARG A 49 -3.57 13.53 -8.38
CA ARG A 49 -2.64 12.48 -7.91
C ARG A 49 -3.38 11.47 -7.04
N LYS A 50 -3.71 10.30 -7.59
CA LYS A 50 -4.13 9.15 -6.77
C LYS A 50 -2.92 8.52 -6.13
N ARG A 51 -2.93 8.44 -4.80
CA ARG A 51 -1.84 7.87 -4.02
C ARG A 51 -1.88 6.33 -4.09
N GLY A 52 -0.73 5.71 -3.85
CA GLY A 52 -0.57 4.25 -3.92
C GLY A 52 -0.96 3.54 -2.63
N PHE A 53 -0.95 2.20 -2.68
CA PHE A 53 -1.19 1.32 -1.54
C PHE A 53 -0.08 0.28 -1.42
N ALA A 54 0.34 -0.04 -0.20
CA ALA A 54 1.28 -1.11 0.08
C ALA A 54 0.83 -1.95 1.27
N LEU A 55 0.97 -3.27 1.16
CA LEU A 55 0.77 -4.24 2.23
C LEU A 55 2.00 -5.15 2.31
N ILE A 56 2.61 -5.22 3.48
CA ILE A 56 3.79 -6.05 3.74
C ILE A 56 3.56 -6.82 5.04
N ILE A 57 3.75 -8.14 5.01
CA ILE A 57 3.54 -9.00 6.17
C ILE A 57 4.79 -9.85 6.42
N PRO A 58 5.82 -9.29 7.11
CA PRO A 58 6.90 -10.08 7.66
C PRO A 58 6.42 -10.94 8.83
N GLY A 59 7.07 -12.08 9.03
CA GLY A 59 6.83 -12.92 10.20
C GLY A 59 7.92 -13.95 10.46
N ILE A 60 7.86 -14.48 11.68
CA ILE A 60 8.66 -15.60 12.17
C ILE A 60 7.75 -16.81 12.21
N ARG A 61 8.12 -17.87 11.50
CA ARG A 61 7.44 -19.15 11.51
C ARG A 61 8.21 -20.14 12.37
N TRP A 62 7.52 -20.69 13.36
CA TRP A 62 7.99 -21.76 14.22
C TRP A 62 7.38 -23.09 13.77
N HIS A 63 8.21 -23.98 13.27
CA HIS A 63 7.88 -25.34 12.87
C HIS A 63 7.85 -26.28 14.09
N LYS A 64 6.73 -26.95 14.30
CA LYS A 64 6.61 -28.07 15.24
C LYS A 64 6.97 -29.39 14.56
N THR A 65 6.50 -29.58 13.33
CA THR A 65 6.88 -30.66 12.41
C THR A 65 7.05 -30.07 11.01
N GLU A 66 7.50 -30.87 10.04
CA GLU A 66 7.62 -30.38 8.65
C GLU A 66 6.29 -29.83 8.10
N ASN A 67 5.17 -30.42 8.52
CA ASN A 67 3.83 -30.09 8.01
C ASN A 67 3.02 -29.17 8.94
N THR A 68 3.54 -28.81 10.12
CA THR A 68 2.81 -27.96 11.07
C THR A 68 3.68 -26.85 11.63
N ALA A 69 3.16 -25.63 11.58
CA ALA A 69 3.86 -24.46 12.09
C ALA A 69 2.89 -23.41 12.64
N VAL A 70 3.40 -22.59 13.54
CA VAL A 70 2.76 -21.35 13.99
C VAL A 70 3.58 -20.19 13.48
N GLN A 71 2.93 -19.14 13.03
CA GLN A 71 3.59 -17.94 12.55
C GLN A 71 3.10 -16.72 13.31
N PHE A 72 4.06 -15.89 13.71
CA PHE A 72 3.83 -14.58 14.30
C PHE A 72 4.37 -13.54 13.34
N GLY A 73 3.55 -12.58 12.97
CA GLY A 73 3.93 -11.54 12.03
C GLY A 73 3.45 -10.18 12.45
N PHE A 74 3.86 -9.21 11.65
CA PHE A 74 3.42 -7.83 11.74
C PHE A 74 2.96 -7.42 10.35
N THR A 75 1.81 -6.77 10.27
CA THR A 75 1.29 -6.23 9.02
C THR A 75 1.60 -4.74 8.98
N GLY A 76 2.41 -4.33 8.01
CA GLY A 76 2.58 -2.94 7.63
C GLY A 76 1.62 -2.59 6.50
N ILE A 77 0.91 -1.47 6.64
CA ILE A 77 0.01 -0.93 5.62
C ILE A 77 0.44 0.50 5.33
N MET A 78 0.60 0.83 4.05
CA MET A 78 0.70 2.19 3.56
C MET A 78 -0.49 2.48 2.68
N ALA A 79 -1.23 3.53 2.99
CA ALA A 79 -2.34 4.01 2.19
C ALA A 79 -2.23 5.52 2.11
N ASP A 80 -2.53 6.07 0.93
CA ASP A 80 -2.50 7.51 0.75
C ASP A 80 -1.16 8.16 1.12
N GLY A 81 -0.04 7.48 0.85
CA GLY A 81 1.30 8.01 1.16
C GLY A 81 1.62 8.09 2.66
N GLU A 82 0.73 7.60 3.52
CA GLU A 82 0.91 7.51 4.96
C GLU A 82 1.03 6.05 5.37
N VAL A 83 1.98 5.77 6.26
CA VAL A 83 2.15 4.44 6.86
C VAL A 83 1.31 4.40 8.13
N LEU A 84 0.56 3.32 8.35
CA LEU A 84 -0.14 3.15 9.62
C LEU A 84 0.87 3.27 10.79
N PRO A 85 0.54 4.05 11.83
CA PRO A 85 1.51 4.43 12.86
C PRO A 85 2.00 3.25 13.69
N ALA A 86 1.20 2.18 13.79
CA ALA A 86 1.58 0.95 14.46
C ALA A 86 1.29 -0.25 13.54
N PRO A 87 2.24 -1.19 13.40
CA PRO A 87 2.00 -2.43 12.67
C PRO A 87 0.98 -3.31 13.39
N ILE A 88 0.15 -4.02 12.62
CA ILE A 88 -0.90 -4.89 13.17
C ILE A 88 -0.31 -6.28 13.41
N PRO A 89 -0.30 -6.81 14.65
CA PRO A 89 0.22 -8.14 14.90
C PRO A 89 -0.67 -9.20 14.24
N THR A 90 -0.07 -10.27 13.71
CA THR A 90 -0.78 -11.40 13.13
C THR A 90 -0.31 -12.71 13.74
N VAL A 91 -1.25 -13.64 13.91
CA VAL A 91 -0.98 -15.02 14.32
C VAL A 91 -1.64 -15.93 13.31
N GLN A 92 -0.87 -16.83 12.72
CA GLN A 92 -1.35 -17.75 11.69
C GLN A 92 -0.96 -19.18 12.04
N TRP A 93 -1.92 -20.09 11.87
CA TRP A 93 -1.68 -21.52 11.97
C TRP A 93 -1.49 -22.11 10.59
N TYR A 94 -0.39 -22.84 10.40
CA TYR A 94 -0.09 -23.56 9.16
C TYR A 94 -0.17 -25.06 9.40
N ARG A 95 -0.96 -25.74 8.57
CA ARG A 95 -1.02 -27.20 8.49
C ARG A 95 -1.14 -27.60 7.02
N THR A 96 -0.24 -28.48 6.56
CA THR A 96 -0.41 -29.14 5.26
C THR A 96 -1.42 -30.28 5.42
N LEU A 97 -2.36 -30.40 4.46
CA LEU A 97 -3.37 -31.46 4.42
C LEU A 97 -2.78 -32.76 3.86
#